data_AF-A0A1X7EV95-F1
#
_entry.id   AF-A0A1X7EV95-F1
#
_cell.length_a   1.000
_cell.length_b   1.000
_cell.length_c   1.000
_cell.angle_alpha   90.00
_cell.angle_beta   90.00
_cell.angle_gamma   90.00
#
_symmetry.space_group_name_H-M   'P 1'
#
loop_
_entity.id
_entity.type
_entity.pdbx_description
1 polymer ?
#
loop_
_entity_poly.entity_id
_entity_poly.type
_entity_poly.pdbx_seq_one_letter_code
_entity_poly.pdbx_strand_id
1 'polypeptide(L)'
;MSALPVEWVLVIYYGPSAHRATYGRLGRSDAVNKTYTKDYIQLSRKDEFIAAVKRFFPETNENGSASLTYKWPTGTATGTLVLRSADRPHLKWETSIGAPQVWKMAVATSDATAETIPGDPSHVDIADAENEFALLASRGAGQPYLIAVKLQDDPGTLQLRAYLDNPSTSYAWADMQLVPQSIQRLAAKTSQSSALQWSTITSGGVVPNAEVSDIFARLIAMESPLSLIETLDAATARALAAYLRNPGYGLFFDPALNHDAWLQLSPLDETLAASASAFLEMLEARFPMVPQGDAAAETLEVSADEVEEFRGQIKQENYEVADSHATVKTRGSAQRAFAEAVKTNYGFKCALTGIENKDFLVASHIVPWSVDQSIRLDPSNGICLSLLVDRAFEKGYLMVLDDFTISVDWGKVGSDGALRNQLLPYDKCTLAVPKGNLPKLDYLQRRRALTTLIE
;
A
#
# COMPACT_ATOMS: atom_id res chain seq x y z
N MET A 1 -1.77 0.32 -9.00
CA MET A 1 -1.95 0.41 -7.53
C MET A 1 -3.35 0.93 -7.30
N SER A 2 -4.02 0.55 -6.23
CA SER A 2 -5.32 1.14 -5.86
C SER A 2 -5.10 2.54 -5.28
N ALA A 3 -6.07 3.44 -5.43
CA ALA A 3 -6.04 4.72 -4.76
C ALA A 3 -5.96 4.53 -3.23
N LEU A 4 -5.17 5.38 -2.57
CA LEU A 4 -4.85 5.29 -1.14
C LEU A 4 -5.42 6.50 -0.38
N PRO A 5 -5.80 6.33 0.90
CA PRO A 5 -6.41 7.41 1.68
C PRO A 5 -5.41 8.54 1.94
N VAL A 6 -5.89 9.77 1.74
CA VAL A 6 -5.12 11.01 1.92
C VAL A 6 -5.31 11.51 3.34
N GLU A 7 -4.21 11.87 4.00
CA GLU A 7 -4.23 12.46 5.36
C GLU A 7 -3.87 13.94 5.39
N TRP A 8 -3.13 14.42 4.39
CA TRP A 8 -2.73 15.83 4.32
C TRP A 8 -2.40 16.28 2.90
N VAL A 9 -2.74 17.53 2.57
CA VAL A 9 -2.45 18.14 1.27
C VAL A 9 -1.87 19.54 1.47
N LEU A 10 -0.82 19.86 0.72
CA LEU A 10 -0.26 21.20 0.56
C LEU A 10 -0.49 21.67 -0.86
N VAL A 11 -1.02 22.88 -0.99
CA VAL A 11 -1.16 23.59 -2.26
C VAL A 11 -0.26 24.81 -2.23
N ILE A 12 0.56 24.95 -3.28
CA ILE A 12 1.51 26.04 -3.46
C ILE A 12 1.14 26.79 -4.74
N TYR A 13 0.85 28.07 -4.61
CA TYR A 13 0.68 28.99 -5.72
C TYR A 13 2.00 29.12 -6.49
N TYR A 14 1.98 28.84 -7.79
CA TYR A 14 3.15 29.01 -8.64
C TYR A 14 3.34 30.49 -9.01
N GLY A 15 3.89 31.26 -8.08
CA GLY A 15 4.34 32.64 -8.29
C GLY A 15 5.85 32.76 -8.50
N PRO A 16 6.41 33.98 -8.56
CA PRO A 16 7.84 34.20 -8.83
C PRO A 16 8.79 33.43 -7.90
N SER A 17 8.46 33.29 -6.61
CA SER A 17 9.32 32.54 -5.68
C SER A 17 9.31 31.04 -5.94
N ALA A 18 8.17 30.46 -6.33
CA ALA A 18 8.07 29.04 -6.65
C ALA A 18 8.75 28.76 -8.00
N HIS A 19 8.54 29.66 -8.97
CA HIS A 19 9.23 29.62 -10.25
C HIS A 19 10.75 29.63 -10.08
N ARG A 20 11.32 30.63 -9.40
CA ARG A 20 12.78 30.71 -9.15
C ARG A 20 13.35 29.47 -8.48
N ALA A 21 12.64 28.92 -7.49
CA ALA A 21 13.10 27.71 -6.79
C ALA A 21 13.10 26.50 -7.73
N THR A 22 12.01 26.30 -8.49
CA THR A 22 11.83 25.12 -9.34
C THR A 22 12.61 25.18 -10.65
N TYR A 23 12.89 26.37 -11.17
CA TYR A 23 13.75 26.58 -12.34
C TYR A 23 15.19 26.15 -12.07
N GLY A 24 15.67 26.37 -10.83
CA GLY A 24 17.00 25.98 -10.37
C GLY A 24 17.97 27.16 -10.24
N ARG A 25 19.21 26.88 -9.86
CA ARG A 25 20.19 27.94 -9.57
C ARG A 25 20.78 28.55 -10.84
N LEU A 26 20.75 29.89 -10.94
CA LEU A 26 21.35 30.69 -12.01
C LEU A 26 22.33 31.72 -11.44
N GLY A 27 23.18 32.31 -12.31
CA GLY A 27 23.97 33.50 -11.96
C GLY A 27 25.11 33.30 -10.95
N ARG A 28 25.72 32.11 -10.87
CA ARG A 28 26.83 31.82 -9.91
C ARG A 28 28.04 32.78 -10.01
N SER A 29 28.19 33.52 -11.11
CA SER A 29 29.27 34.48 -11.36
C SER A 29 28.89 35.96 -11.21
N ASP A 30 27.60 36.30 -11.07
CA ASP A 30 27.15 37.70 -10.98
C ASP A 30 26.78 38.08 -9.55
N ALA A 31 27.62 38.91 -8.92
CA ALA A 31 27.49 39.28 -7.50
C ALA A 31 26.28 40.19 -7.18
N VAL A 32 25.58 40.69 -8.20
CA VAL A 32 24.56 41.75 -8.05
C VAL A 32 23.13 41.20 -7.88
N ASN A 33 22.79 40.04 -8.46
CA ASN A 33 21.41 39.52 -8.43
C ASN A 33 21.33 38.07 -7.89
N LYS A 34 20.80 37.91 -6.66
CA LYS A 34 20.77 36.64 -5.91
C LYS A 34 19.39 35.92 -5.92
N THR A 35 18.57 36.15 -6.93
CA THR A 35 17.16 35.69 -6.96
C THR A 35 16.99 34.18 -7.20
N TYR A 36 17.88 33.53 -7.96
CA TYR A 36 17.86 32.09 -8.29
C TYR A 36 18.90 31.30 -7.47
N THR A 37 18.73 31.27 -6.15
CA THR A 37 19.70 30.64 -5.23
C THR A 37 19.11 29.52 -4.37
N LYS A 38 17.80 29.28 -4.48
CA LYS A 38 17.05 28.37 -3.60
C LYS A 38 16.87 27.00 -4.25
N ASP A 39 17.09 25.96 -3.46
CA ASP A 39 16.78 24.56 -3.80
C ASP A 39 15.67 24.01 -2.88
N TYR A 40 14.72 24.87 -2.53
CA TYR A 40 13.66 24.55 -1.59
C TYR A 40 12.42 25.43 -1.77
N ILE A 41 11.27 24.90 -1.37
CA ILE A 41 10.04 25.67 -1.16
C ILE A 41 9.92 26.04 0.32
N GLN A 42 9.80 27.35 0.60
CA GLN A 42 9.55 27.84 1.96
C GLN A 42 8.12 27.53 2.38
N LEU A 43 7.97 27.04 3.60
CA LEU A 43 6.71 26.67 4.22
C LEU A 43 6.26 27.70 5.27
N SER A 44 5.06 27.51 5.80
CA SER A 44 4.45 28.36 6.82
C SER A 44 5.21 28.31 8.15
N ARG A 45 5.26 29.44 8.87
CA ARG A 45 5.72 29.53 10.27
C ARG A 45 4.59 29.40 11.29
N LYS A 46 3.33 29.30 10.85
CA LYS A 46 2.17 29.26 11.76
C LYS A 46 2.25 28.01 12.64
N ASP A 47 1.94 28.15 13.93
CA ASP A 47 1.99 27.04 14.89
C ASP A 47 1.09 25.87 14.47
N GLU A 48 -0.08 26.16 13.91
CA GLU A 48 -1.01 25.16 13.34
C GLU A 48 -0.36 24.34 12.22
N PHE A 49 0.46 24.97 11.37
CA PHE A 49 1.19 24.27 10.31
C PHE A 49 2.25 23.35 10.91
N ILE A 50 3.05 23.87 11.86
CA ILE A 50 4.09 23.09 12.53
C ILE A 50 3.49 21.90 13.27
N ALA A 51 2.36 22.08 13.94
CA ALA A 51 1.64 21.00 14.61
C ALA A 51 1.14 19.94 13.63
N ALA A 52 0.57 20.34 12.48
CA ALA A 52 0.17 19.41 11.43
C ALA A 52 1.38 18.63 10.88
N VAL A 53 2.49 19.31 10.60
CA VAL A 53 3.69 18.65 10.08
C VAL A 53 4.26 17.65 11.10
N LYS A 54 4.36 18.03 12.38
CA LYS A 54 4.81 17.10 13.44
C LYS A 54 3.91 15.87 13.61
N ARG A 55 2.63 15.95 13.20
CA ARG A 55 1.68 14.84 13.31
C ARG A 55 1.83 13.81 12.20
N PHE A 56 2.11 14.24 10.97
CA PHE A 56 2.04 13.38 9.78
C PHE A 56 3.40 13.04 9.15
N PHE A 57 4.46 13.76 9.52
CA PHE A 57 5.79 13.57 8.97
C PHE A 57 6.70 12.83 9.95
N PRO A 58 7.80 12.22 9.46
CA PRO A 58 8.72 11.47 10.30
C PRO A 58 9.33 12.39 11.37
N GLU A 59 9.76 11.78 12.48
CA GLU A 59 10.48 12.52 13.50
C GLU A 59 11.74 13.16 12.91
N THR A 60 11.95 14.42 13.27
CA THR A 60 13.14 15.13 12.85
C THR A 60 14.34 14.72 13.69
N ASN A 61 15.51 14.61 13.06
CA ASN A 61 16.78 14.43 13.76
C ASN A 61 17.12 15.63 14.67
N GLU A 62 18.25 15.57 15.38
CA GLU A 62 18.73 16.63 16.29
C GLU A 62 18.83 18.01 15.62
N ASN A 63 19.08 18.04 14.31
CA ASN A 63 19.15 19.25 13.48
C ASN A 63 17.76 19.76 13.03
N GLY A 64 16.67 19.12 13.45
CA GLY A 64 15.31 19.47 13.07
C GLY A 64 14.99 19.19 11.61
N SER A 65 15.60 18.16 11.03
CA SER A 65 15.37 17.73 9.64
C SER A 65 14.90 16.28 9.56
N ALA A 66 14.02 15.98 8.61
CA ALA A 66 13.51 14.64 8.32
C ALA A 66 13.70 14.33 6.82
N SER A 67 14.28 13.16 6.52
CA SER A 67 14.41 12.69 5.13
C SER A 67 13.05 12.38 4.54
N LEU A 68 12.85 12.77 3.29
CA LEU A 68 11.63 12.48 2.53
C LEU A 68 11.96 11.92 1.15
N THR A 69 11.00 11.18 0.60
CA THR A 69 10.96 10.80 -0.81
C THR A 69 9.89 11.62 -1.51
N TYR A 70 10.27 12.36 -2.54
CA TYR A 70 9.32 12.98 -3.45
C TYR A 70 9.00 12.00 -4.57
N LYS A 71 7.73 11.71 -4.82
CA LYS A 71 7.30 10.66 -5.77
C LYS A 71 6.24 11.17 -6.74
N TRP A 72 6.36 10.75 -8.00
CA TRP A 72 5.38 10.94 -9.07
C TRP A 72 5.35 9.65 -9.93
N PRO A 73 4.41 9.49 -10.89
CA PRO A 73 4.19 8.19 -11.54
C PRO A 73 5.44 7.60 -12.21
N THR A 74 6.27 8.45 -12.80
CA THR A 74 7.42 8.05 -13.61
C THR A 74 8.77 8.22 -12.90
N GLY A 75 8.79 8.64 -11.63
CA GLY A 75 10.06 8.89 -10.95
C GLY A 75 9.96 9.30 -9.48
N THR A 76 11.14 9.43 -8.88
CA THR A 76 11.32 9.88 -7.50
C THR A 76 12.50 10.84 -7.38
N ALA A 77 12.52 11.63 -6.31
CA ALA A 77 13.66 12.45 -5.92
C ALA A 77 13.84 12.44 -4.40
N THR A 78 15.09 12.54 -3.96
CA THR A 78 15.39 12.69 -2.54
C THR A 78 15.04 14.10 -2.07
N GLY A 79 14.30 14.16 -0.97
CA GLY A 79 13.85 15.38 -0.32
C GLY A 79 14.23 15.45 1.14
N THR A 80 14.12 16.63 1.73
CA THR A 80 14.27 16.84 3.16
C THR A 80 13.29 17.88 3.63
N LEU A 81 12.50 17.54 4.64
CA LEU A 81 11.74 18.51 5.41
C LEU A 81 12.66 19.10 6.48
N VAL A 82 12.81 20.41 6.49
CA VAL A 82 13.61 21.13 7.49
C VAL A 82 12.68 21.99 8.33
N LEU A 83 12.56 21.70 9.63
CA LEU A 83 11.73 22.42 10.59
C LEU A 83 12.53 23.38 11.48
N ARG A 84 13.75 23.00 11.89
CA ARG A 84 14.68 23.92 12.57
C ARG A 84 15.74 24.39 11.59
N SER A 85 15.62 25.63 11.16
CA SER A 85 16.71 26.35 10.48
C SER A 85 16.73 27.78 11.01
N ALA A 86 17.82 28.52 10.77
CA ALA A 86 17.87 29.96 11.03
C ALA A 86 16.78 30.74 10.23
N ASP A 87 16.12 30.09 9.26
CA ASP A 87 15.13 30.63 8.33
C ASP A 87 13.67 30.19 8.64
N ARG A 88 12.88 29.88 7.60
CA ARG A 88 11.52 29.34 7.64
C ARG A 88 11.58 27.82 7.47
N PRO A 89 10.61 27.05 7.98
CA PRO A 89 10.48 25.65 7.60
C PRO A 89 10.43 25.52 6.07
N HIS A 90 10.99 24.46 5.50
CA HIS A 90 11.06 24.31 4.04
C HIS A 90 11.15 22.86 3.57
N LEU A 91 10.70 22.62 2.33
CA LEU A 91 10.88 21.37 1.59
C LEU A 91 12.09 21.54 0.67
N LYS A 92 13.19 20.85 0.96
CA LYS A 92 14.46 20.92 0.25
C LYS A 92 14.64 19.70 -0.65
N TRP A 93 15.27 19.89 -1.80
CA TRP A 93 15.79 18.81 -2.65
C TRP A 93 17.31 18.91 -2.80
N GLU A 94 17.92 17.90 -3.37
CA GLU A 94 19.36 17.88 -3.63
C GLU A 94 19.74 18.88 -4.72
N THR A 95 20.69 19.77 -4.44
CA THR A 95 21.13 20.82 -5.38
C THR A 95 21.73 20.26 -6.67
N SER A 96 22.38 19.08 -6.60
CA SER A 96 22.99 18.41 -7.76
C SER A 96 21.95 17.88 -8.75
N ILE A 97 20.79 17.45 -8.24
CA ILE A 97 19.68 16.88 -9.02
C ILE A 97 18.73 18.00 -9.49
N GLY A 98 18.50 19.00 -8.63
CA GLY A 98 17.55 20.07 -8.87
C GLY A 98 16.15 19.73 -8.40
N ALA A 99 15.18 20.60 -8.74
CA ALA A 99 13.80 20.44 -8.29
C ALA A 99 13.16 19.13 -8.82
N PRO A 100 12.16 18.57 -8.10
CA PRO A 100 11.42 17.42 -8.58
C PRO A 100 10.90 17.63 -9.99
N GLN A 101 11.03 16.62 -10.85
CA GLN A 101 10.72 16.73 -12.27
C GLN A 101 9.31 17.28 -12.52
N VAL A 102 8.31 16.76 -11.83
CA VAL A 102 6.90 17.20 -11.90
C VAL A 102 6.65 18.69 -11.58
N TRP A 103 7.60 19.35 -10.91
CA TRP A 103 7.53 20.78 -10.59
C TRP A 103 8.40 21.66 -11.48
N LYS A 104 9.18 21.07 -12.39
CA LYS A 104 10.01 21.80 -13.37
C LYS A 104 9.20 22.18 -14.61
N MET A 105 9.70 23.20 -15.31
CA MET A 105 9.23 23.52 -16.66
C MET A 105 9.79 22.54 -17.69
N ALA A 106 9.04 22.29 -18.75
CA ALA A 106 9.50 21.55 -19.93
C ALA A 106 8.96 22.14 -21.24
N VAL A 107 9.74 22.00 -22.30
CA VAL A 107 9.42 22.56 -23.63
C VAL A 107 8.21 21.85 -24.26
N ALA A 108 8.10 20.53 -24.06
CA ALA A 108 7.01 19.72 -24.54
C ALA A 108 6.36 19.00 -23.36
N THR A 109 5.17 19.47 -22.95
CA THR A 109 4.36 18.83 -21.91
C THR A 109 3.14 18.16 -22.51
N SER A 110 2.74 17.03 -21.92
CA SER A 110 1.54 16.28 -22.28
C SER A 110 1.07 15.45 -21.09
N ASP A 111 -0.09 14.81 -21.22
CA ASP A 111 -0.60 13.82 -20.27
C ASP A 111 0.37 12.63 -20.05
N ALA A 112 1.28 12.38 -20.99
CA ALA A 112 2.31 11.34 -20.89
C ALA A 112 3.60 11.78 -20.19
N THR A 113 3.84 13.08 -19.99
CA THR A 113 5.07 13.59 -19.35
C THR A 113 4.89 13.74 -17.84
N ALA A 114 6.00 13.75 -17.10
CA ALA A 114 5.97 14.07 -15.66
C ALA A 114 5.67 15.57 -15.45
N GLU A 115 6.25 16.41 -16.28
CA GLU A 115 6.17 17.87 -16.24
C GLU A 115 4.84 18.38 -16.76
N THR A 116 4.20 19.26 -15.98
CA THR A 116 2.95 19.93 -16.37
C THR A 116 3.19 21.35 -16.92
N ILE A 117 4.20 22.05 -16.41
CA ILE A 117 4.37 23.50 -16.63
C ILE A 117 5.15 23.72 -17.94
N PRO A 118 4.58 24.38 -18.96
CA PRO A 118 5.28 24.59 -20.23
C PRO A 118 6.30 25.72 -20.13
N GLY A 119 7.50 25.51 -20.67
CA GLY A 119 8.55 26.53 -20.79
C GLY A 119 9.93 25.94 -21.03
N ASP A 120 10.87 26.79 -21.40
CA ASP A 120 12.26 26.39 -21.62
C ASP A 120 13.06 26.46 -20.30
N PRO A 121 13.50 25.32 -19.73
CA PRO A 121 14.27 25.30 -18.49
C PRO A 121 15.78 25.49 -18.72
N SER A 122 16.23 25.75 -19.96
CA SER A 122 17.66 25.76 -20.32
C SER A 122 18.33 27.14 -20.26
N HIS A 123 17.58 28.21 -20.02
CA HIS A 123 18.16 29.56 -19.96
C HIS A 123 19.14 29.69 -18.80
N VAL A 124 20.28 30.28 -19.10
CA VAL A 124 21.32 30.60 -18.11
C VAL A 124 21.22 32.03 -17.61
N ASP A 125 20.56 32.90 -18.38
CA ASP A 125 20.29 34.29 -18.02
C ASP A 125 19.00 34.42 -17.19
N ILE A 126 19.05 35.28 -16.18
CA ILE A 126 17.94 35.48 -15.25
C ILE A 126 16.75 36.14 -15.94
N ALA A 127 16.96 37.09 -16.86
CA ALA A 127 15.88 37.79 -17.54
C ALA A 127 15.11 36.84 -18.46
N ASP A 128 15.81 35.95 -19.16
CA ASP A 128 15.19 34.92 -20.01
C ASP A 128 14.39 33.93 -19.16
N ALA A 129 14.92 33.46 -18.03
CA ALA A 129 14.19 32.60 -17.10
C ALA A 129 12.92 33.27 -16.54
N GLU A 130 12.99 34.54 -16.13
CA GLU A 130 11.81 35.29 -15.67
C GLU A 130 10.79 35.52 -16.80
N ASN A 131 11.27 35.68 -18.03
CA ASN A 131 10.40 35.81 -19.20
C ASN A 131 9.62 34.51 -19.48
N GLU A 132 10.20 33.33 -19.25
CA GLU A 132 9.47 32.05 -19.33
C GLU A 132 8.26 32.02 -18.39
N PHE A 133 8.42 32.53 -17.16
CA PHE A 133 7.31 32.68 -16.22
C PHE A 133 6.24 33.65 -16.72
N ALA A 134 6.63 34.80 -17.26
CA ALA A 134 5.71 35.80 -17.80
C ALA A 134 4.89 35.29 -19.01
N LEU A 135 5.45 34.34 -19.78
CA LEU A 135 4.82 33.76 -20.97
C LEU A 135 3.84 32.61 -20.67
N LEU A 136 3.73 32.12 -19.43
CA LEU A 136 2.87 30.98 -19.09
C LEU A 136 1.40 31.18 -19.50
N ALA A 137 0.84 32.33 -19.10
CA ALA A 137 -0.55 32.63 -19.38
C ALA A 137 -0.81 32.79 -20.89
N SER A 138 0.10 33.45 -21.62
CA SER A 138 -0.03 33.63 -23.07
C SER A 138 0.20 32.34 -23.87
N ARG A 139 0.95 31.39 -23.31
CA ARG A 139 1.07 30.01 -23.83
C ARG A 139 -0.15 29.14 -23.52
N GLY A 140 -1.14 29.66 -22.81
CA GLY A 140 -2.38 28.95 -22.50
C GLY A 140 -2.27 28.02 -21.29
N ALA A 141 -1.24 28.16 -20.45
CA ALA A 141 -1.09 27.35 -19.24
C ALA A 141 -1.95 27.84 -18.06
N GLY A 142 -2.56 29.02 -18.16
CA GLY A 142 -3.32 29.60 -17.06
C GLY A 142 -2.43 29.87 -15.82
N GLN A 143 -2.95 29.59 -14.63
CA GLN A 143 -2.22 29.72 -13.36
C GLN A 143 -1.78 28.34 -12.84
N PRO A 144 -0.48 28.02 -12.79
CA PRO A 144 -0.03 26.74 -12.23
C PRO A 144 -0.12 26.68 -10.71
N TYR A 145 -0.28 25.47 -10.19
CA TYR A 145 -0.23 25.13 -8.77
C TYR A 145 0.61 23.87 -8.57
N LEU A 146 1.47 23.89 -7.56
CA LEU A 146 2.21 22.71 -7.11
C LEU A 146 1.43 22.08 -5.96
N ILE A 147 1.21 20.77 -6.02
CA ILE A 147 0.50 20.02 -4.99
C ILE A 147 1.42 18.96 -4.41
N ALA A 148 1.48 18.87 -3.09
CA ALA A 148 2.10 17.76 -2.38
C ALA A 148 1.05 17.05 -1.53
N VAL A 149 0.90 15.75 -1.73
CA VAL A 149 -0.10 14.89 -1.09
C VAL A 149 0.62 13.90 -0.19
N LYS A 150 0.14 13.80 1.05
CA LYS A 150 0.60 12.83 2.02
C LYS A 150 -0.48 11.76 2.21
N LEU A 151 -0.09 10.51 1.98
CA LEU A 151 -0.95 9.33 2.12
C LEU A 151 -0.77 8.71 3.50
N GLN A 152 -1.81 8.03 3.99
CA GLN A 152 -1.72 7.25 5.23
C GLN A 152 -0.71 6.11 5.10
N ASP A 153 -0.11 5.74 6.22
CA ASP A 153 0.85 4.64 6.36
C ASP A 153 2.13 4.76 5.50
N ASP A 154 2.36 5.91 4.86
CA ASP A 154 3.58 6.23 4.11
C ASP A 154 4.25 7.49 4.67
N PRO A 155 4.78 7.45 5.92
CA PRO A 155 5.30 8.62 6.63
C PRO A 155 6.44 9.32 5.88
N GLY A 156 7.24 8.58 5.10
CA GLY A 156 8.44 9.09 4.44
C GLY A 156 8.23 9.72 3.07
N THR A 157 7.02 9.68 2.50
CA THR A 157 6.82 10.04 1.08
C THR A 157 5.82 11.17 0.90
N LEU A 158 6.11 12.07 -0.05
CA LEU A 158 5.15 13.02 -0.60
C LEU A 158 4.90 12.72 -2.07
N GLN A 159 3.63 12.51 -2.42
CA GLN A 159 3.21 12.41 -3.81
C GLN A 159 3.08 13.82 -4.38
N LEU A 160 3.89 14.14 -5.40
CA LEU A 160 3.96 15.48 -5.97
C LEU A 160 3.21 15.54 -7.29
N ARG A 161 2.42 16.59 -7.51
CA ARG A 161 1.72 16.89 -8.76
C ARG A 161 1.80 18.38 -9.09
N ALA A 162 1.45 18.72 -10.33
CA ALA A 162 1.20 20.08 -10.75
C ALA A 162 -0.07 20.12 -11.61
N TYR A 163 -0.92 21.12 -11.36
CA TYR A 163 -2.16 21.37 -12.08
C TYR A 163 -2.24 22.83 -12.53
N LEU A 164 -3.05 23.09 -13.53
CA LEU A 164 -3.22 24.38 -14.16
C LEU A 164 -4.65 24.88 -13.93
N ASP A 165 -4.82 26.05 -13.37
CA ASP A 165 -6.13 26.68 -13.22
C ASP A 165 -6.46 27.53 -14.45
N ASN A 166 -7.66 27.33 -14.99
CA ASN A 166 -8.15 27.93 -16.23
C ASN A 166 -7.16 27.80 -17.43
N PRO A 167 -6.67 26.58 -17.74
CA PRO A 167 -5.83 26.38 -18.92
C PRO A 167 -6.62 26.51 -20.22
N SER A 168 -5.91 26.67 -21.33
CA SER A 168 -6.45 26.47 -22.67
C SER A 168 -6.77 24.99 -22.93
N THR A 169 -7.54 24.71 -23.97
CA THR A 169 -7.93 23.33 -24.34
C THR A 169 -6.75 22.40 -24.60
N SER A 170 -5.59 22.93 -25.01
CA SER A 170 -4.35 22.16 -25.20
C SER A 170 -3.77 21.59 -23.90
N TYR A 171 -4.16 22.14 -22.73
CA TYR A 171 -3.74 21.65 -21.42
C TYR A 171 -4.89 21.17 -20.53
N ALA A 172 -6.05 20.83 -21.12
CA ALA A 172 -7.21 20.33 -20.37
C ALA A 172 -6.90 19.07 -19.54
N TRP A 173 -5.92 18.28 -19.96
CA TRP A 173 -5.42 17.09 -19.24
C TRP A 173 -4.79 17.41 -17.87
N ALA A 174 -4.39 18.67 -17.64
CA ALA A 174 -3.80 19.12 -16.38
C ALA A 174 -4.69 20.12 -15.62
N ASP A 175 -5.95 20.26 -16.02
CA ASP A 175 -6.85 21.25 -15.45
C ASP A 175 -7.07 21.00 -13.94
N MET A 176 -7.04 22.08 -13.16
CA MET A 176 -7.40 22.10 -11.74
C MET A 176 -8.82 21.55 -11.48
N GLN A 177 -9.68 21.51 -12.50
CA GLN A 177 -10.99 20.85 -12.44
C GLN A 177 -10.90 19.33 -12.18
N LEU A 178 -9.78 18.67 -12.49
CA LEU A 178 -9.52 17.26 -12.16
C LEU A 178 -9.24 17.04 -10.66
N VAL A 179 -8.99 18.12 -9.92
CA VAL A 179 -8.70 18.08 -8.49
C VAL A 179 -10.01 18.25 -7.69
N PRO A 180 -10.23 17.58 -6.56
CA PRO A 180 -11.45 17.72 -5.76
C PRO A 180 -11.75 19.16 -5.37
N GLN A 181 -13.04 19.54 -5.36
CA GLN A 181 -13.49 20.91 -5.05
C GLN A 181 -12.99 21.45 -3.70
N SER A 182 -12.75 20.58 -2.71
CA SER A 182 -12.17 20.97 -1.41
C SER A 182 -10.75 21.53 -1.56
N ILE A 183 -9.94 20.91 -2.43
CA ILE A 183 -8.56 21.33 -2.73
C ILE A 183 -8.55 22.49 -3.72
N GLN A 184 -9.48 22.55 -4.68
CA GLN A 184 -9.65 23.76 -5.52
C GLN A 184 -9.95 25.00 -4.66
N ARG A 185 -10.86 24.87 -3.68
CA ARG A 185 -11.15 25.93 -2.70
C ARG A 185 -9.94 26.28 -1.81
N LEU A 186 -9.06 25.31 -1.55
CA LEU A 186 -7.81 25.53 -0.84
C LEU A 186 -6.82 26.33 -1.69
N ALA A 187 -6.70 25.99 -2.97
CA ALA A 187 -5.88 26.69 -3.97
C ALA A 187 -6.32 28.14 -4.14
N ALA A 188 -7.63 28.40 -4.25
CA ALA A 188 -8.20 29.75 -4.38
C ALA A 188 -7.88 30.69 -3.19
N LYS A 189 -7.46 30.16 -2.04
CA LYS A 189 -7.02 30.95 -0.87
C LYS A 189 -5.53 31.30 -0.90
N THR A 190 -4.82 30.89 -1.94
CA THR A 190 -3.40 31.21 -2.15
C THR A 190 -3.26 32.38 -3.12
N SER A 191 -2.10 33.05 -3.08
CA SER A 191 -1.77 34.15 -3.98
C SER A 191 -0.26 34.36 -4.00
N GLN A 192 0.24 35.31 -4.79
CA GLN A 192 1.65 35.68 -4.76
C GLN A 192 2.17 36.11 -3.37
N SER A 193 1.33 36.76 -2.55
CA SER A 193 1.69 37.21 -1.19
C SER A 193 1.41 36.15 -0.11
N SER A 194 0.51 35.20 -0.38
CA SER A 194 0.19 34.07 0.48
C SER A 194 0.28 32.77 -0.32
N ALA A 195 1.51 32.39 -0.68
CA ALA A 195 1.77 31.38 -1.70
C ALA A 195 1.42 29.94 -1.31
N LEU A 196 0.95 29.67 -0.09
CA LEU A 196 0.72 28.31 0.37
C LEU A 196 -0.48 28.20 1.30
N GLN A 197 -1.20 27.10 1.16
CA GLN A 197 -2.31 26.66 2.00
C GLN A 197 -2.24 25.15 2.17
N TRP A 198 -2.70 24.63 3.30
CA TRP A 198 -2.72 23.20 3.56
C TRP A 198 -4.03 22.78 4.20
N SER A 199 -4.34 21.49 4.12
CA SER A 199 -5.49 20.89 4.77
C SER A 199 -5.13 19.51 5.30
N THR A 200 -5.56 19.25 6.53
CA THR A 200 -5.60 17.89 7.09
C THR A 200 -6.89 17.25 6.66
N ILE A 201 -6.82 16.02 6.16
CA ILE A 201 -7.96 15.30 5.61
C ILE A 201 -8.20 14.04 6.45
N THR A 202 -9.46 13.83 6.83
CA THR A 202 -9.88 12.60 7.50
C THR A 202 -10.42 11.66 6.44
N SER A 203 -9.60 10.69 6.06
CA SER A 203 -9.93 9.63 5.11
C SER A 203 -9.61 8.28 5.72
N GLY A 204 -10.12 7.19 5.16
CA GLY A 204 -9.80 5.85 5.64
C GLY A 204 -10.64 4.79 4.95
N GLY A 205 -10.34 3.54 5.22
CA GLY A 205 -11.01 2.42 4.58
C GLY A 205 -10.40 2.02 3.23
N VAL A 206 -11.12 1.17 2.51
CA VAL A 206 -10.69 0.66 1.20
C VAL A 206 -11.59 1.20 0.08
N VAL A 207 -11.03 1.35 -1.12
CA VAL A 207 -11.79 1.73 -2.31
C VAL A 207 -12.61 0.52 -2.78
N PRO A 208 -13.93 0.66 -3.06
CA PRO A 208 -14.70 -0.43 -3.61
C PRO A 208 -14.23 -0.73 -5.03
N ASN A 209 -14.19 -2.01 -5.41
CA ASN A 209 -13.99 -2.37 -6.81
C ASN A 209 -15.29 -2.13 -7.60
N ALA A 210 -15.23 -2.23 -8.94
CA ALA A 210 -16.38 -1.95 -9.80
C ALA A 210 -17.61 -2.81 -9.49
N GLU A 211 -17.42 -4.08 -9.16
CA GLU A 211 -18.51 -5.00 -8.81
C GLU A 211 -19.19 -4.60 -7.50
N VAL A 212 -18.40 -4.28 -6.47
CA VAL A 212 -18.89 -3.82 -5.17
C VAL A 212 -19.63 -2.49 -5.33
N SER A 213 -19.10 -1.56 -6.15
CA SER A 213 -19.76 -0.29 -6.46
C SER A 213 -21.13 -0.48 -7.11
N ASP A 214 -21.25 -1.39 -8.10
CA ASP A 214 -22.53 -1.70 -8.74
C ASP A 214 -23.54 -2.27 -7.73
N ILE A 215 -23.08 -3.16 -6.86
CA ILE A 215 -23.93 -3.75 -5.82
C ILE A 215 -24.42 -2.70 -4.85
N PHE A 216 -23.59 -1.75 -4.42
CA PHE A 216 -24.05 -0.65 -3.58
C PHE A 216 -25.11 0.20 -4.28
N ALA A 217 -24.91 0.54 -5.55
CA ALA A 217 -25.90 1.29 -6.31
C ALA A 217 -27.26 0.57 -6.34
N ARG A 218 -27.23 -0.77 -6.47
CA ARG A 218 -28.44 -1.62 -6.44
C ARG A 218 -29.04 -1.75 -5.03
N LEU A 219 -28.22 -1.95 -3.99
CA LEU A 219 -28.67 -2.04 -2.60
C LEU A 219 -29.37 -0.76 -2.15
N ILE A 220 -28.88 0.41 -2.57
CA ILE A 220 -29.51 1.72 -2.28
C ILE A 220 -30.85 1.87 -3.00
N ALA A 221 -30.97 1.30 -4.21
CA ALA A 221 -32.16 1.43 -5.04
C ALA A 221 -33.29 0.42 -4.71
N MET A 222 -33.04 -0.58 -3.86
CA MET A 222 -33.99 -1.66 -3.57
C MET A 222 -34.72 -1.48 -2.23
N GLU A 223 -36.03 -1.77 -2.21
CA GLU A 223 -36.83 -1.79 -0.97
C GLU A 223 -36.48 -2.97 -0.04
N SER A 224 -35.93 -4.08 -0.59
CA SER A 224 -35.49 -5.26 0.18
C SER A 224 -34.05 -5.68 -0.19
N PRO A 225 -33.04 -5.06 0.45
CA PRO A 225 -31.62 -5.28 0.12
C PRO A 225 -31.13 -6.72 0.34
N LEU A 226 -31.78 -7.47 1.24
CA LEU A 226 -31.39 -8.84 1.62
C LEU A 226 -31.53 -9.84 0.46
N SER A 227 -32.55 -9.68 -0.38
CA SER A 227 -32.79 -10.54 -1.55
C SER A 227 -31.65 -10.50 -2.56
N LEU A 228 -30.98 -9.35 -2.71
CA LEU A 228 -29.84 -9.20 -3.60
C LEU A 228 -28.65 -10.01 -3.08
N ILE A 229 -28.38 -9.97 -1.77
CA ILE A 229 -27.28 -10.70 -1.13
C ILE A 229 -27.41 -12.21 -1.35
N GLU A 230 -28.63 -12.74 -1.40
CA GLU A 230 -28.91 -14.16 -1.70
C GLU A 230 -28.64 -14.56 -3.15
N THR A 231 -28.50 -13.60 -4.07
CA THR A 231 -28.20 -13.89 -5.48
C THR A 231 -26.71 -13.75 -5.82
N LEU A 232 -25.90 -13.16 -4.93
CA LEU A 232 -24.48 -12.96 -5.16
C LEU A 232 -23.75 -14.30 -5.26
N ASP A 233 -22.78 -14.39 -6.17
CA ASP A 233 -21.79 -15.47 -6.21
C ASP A 233 -20.74 -15.31 -5.08
N ALA A 234 -19.94 -16.35 -4.87
CA ALA A 234 -18.99 -16.41 -3.78
C ALA A 234 -17.82 -15.40 -3.89
N ALA A 235 -17.39 -15.03 -5.10
CA ALA A 235 -16.29 -14.07 -5.27
C ALA A 235 -16.79 -12.66 -4.93
N THR A 236 -17.92 -12.29 -5.52
CA THR A 236 -18.60 -11.01 -5.32
C THR A 236 -18.99 -10.80 -3.86
N ALA A 237 -19.57 -11.82 -3.22
CA ALA A 237 -19.95 -11.76 -1.81
C ALA A 237 -18.74 -11.55 -0.88
N ARG A 238 -17.61 -12.18 -1.17
CA ARG A 238 -16.36 -11.98 -0.39
C ARG A 238 -15.79 -10.58 -0.58
N ALA A 239 -15.81 -10.04 -1.80
CA ALA A 239 -15.37 -8.68 -2.07
C ALA A 239 -16.24 -7.66 -1.33
N LEU A 240 -17.57 -7.84 -1.35
CA LEU A 240 -18.52 -7.00 -0.61
C LEU A 240 -18.27 -7.09 0.90
N ALA A 241 -18.09 -8.28 1.45
CA ALA A 241 -17.80 -8.45 2.88
C ALA A 241 -16.46 -7.81 3.27
N ALA A 242 -15.42 -7.95 2.45
CA ALA A 242 -14.13 -7.31 2.68
C ALA A 242 -14.25 -5.77 2.73
N TYR A 243 -15.03 -5.20 1.81
CA TYR A 243 -15.30 -3.76 1.80
C TYR A 243 -16.13 -3.31 3.01
N LEU A 244 -17.23 -4.00 3.32
CA LEU A 244 -18.13 -3.64 4.44
C LEU A 244 -17.43 -3.64 5.81
N ARG A 245 -16.36 -4.42 5.98
CA ARG A 245 -15.55 -4.40 7.22
C ARG A 245 -14.73 -3.11 7.38
N ASN A 246 -14.38 -2.44 6.29
CA ASN A 246 -13.57 -1.23 6.32
C ASN A 246 -13.92 -0.28 5.16
N PRO A 247 -15.16 0.24 5.12
CA PRO A 247 -15.65 1.00 3.98
C PRO A 247 -14.86 2.28 3.79
N GLY A 248 -14.51 2.58 2.54
CA GLY A 248 -13.79 3.79 2.17
C GLY A 248 -14.60 5.06 2.43
N TYR A 249 -13.95 6.08 2.98
CA TYR A 249 -14.53 7.41 3.15
C TYR A 249 -13.44 8.50 3.01
N GLY A 250 -13.86 9.71 2.66
CA GLY A 250 -12.95 10.84 2.54
C GLY A 250 -12.26 10.87 1.19
N LEU A 251 -11.03 11.36 1.15
CA LEU A 251 -10.31 11.60 -0.09
C LEU A 251 -9.21 10.55 -0.30
N PHE A 252 -9.17 10.01 -1.50
CA PHE A 252 -8.19 9.04 -1.95
C PHE A 252 -7.39 9.60 -3.13
N PHE A 253 -6.18 9.08 -3.28
CA PHE A 253 -5.25 9.50 -4.32
C PHE A 253 -4.53 8.28 -4.91
N ASP A 254 -4.52 8.13 -6.23
CA ASP A 254 -3.80 7.10 -6.96
C ASP A 254 -2.38 7.58 -7.32
N PRO A 255 -1.34 7.02 -6.67
CA PRO A 255 0.05 7.41 -6.94
C PRO A 255 0.50 7.14 -8.38
N ALA A 256 -0.16 6.23 -9.10
CA ALA A 256 0.20 5.80 -10.45
C ALA A 256 -0.32 6.74 -11.55
N LEU A 257 -1.28 7.62 -11.23
CA LEU A 257 -1.85 8.56 -12.19
C LEU A 257 -1.27 9.95 -11.99
N ASN A 258 -0.96 10.67 -13.07
CA ASN A 258 -0.39 12.02 -12.97
C ASN A 258 -1.50 13.03 -12.61
N HIS A 259 -2.51 13.22 -13.46
CA HIS A 259 -3.50 14.28 -13.25
C HIS A 259 -4.83 13.78 -12.69
N ASP A 260 -5.51 12.87 -13.38
CA ASP A 260 -6.79 12.29 -12.94
C ASP A 260 -6.58 11.24 -11.84
N ALA A 261 -5.98 11.67 -10.73
CA ALA A 261 -5.45 10.82 -9.67
C ALA A 261 -6.33 10.81 -8.41
N TRP A 262 -7.42 11.56 -8.38
CA TRP A 262 -8.20 11.76 -7.15
C TRP A 262 -9.50 10.96 -7.17
N LEU A 263 -9.86 10.44 -6.01
CA LEU A 263 -11.15 9.78 -5.80
C LEU A 263 -11.76 10.28 -4.50
N GLN A 264 -12.98 10.83 -4.56
CA GLN A 264 -13.74 11.23 -3.37
C GLN A 264 -14.76 10.14 -3.05
N LEU A 265 -14.63 9.53 -1.87
CA LEU A 265 -15.59 8.57 -1.35
C LEU A 265 -16.45 9.23 -0.26
N SER A 266 -17.76 9.02 -0.38
CA SER A 266 -18.69 9.33 0.70
C SER A 266 -18.70 8.16 1.69
N PRO A 267 -18.88 8.41 3.00
CA PRO A 267 -19.24 7.37 3.94
C PRO A 267 -20.47 6.58 3.44
N LEU A 268 -20.63 5.35 3.94
CA LEU A 268 -21.86 4.59 3.71
C LEU A 268 -23.08 5.43 4.11
N ASP A 269 -24.12 5.38 3.28
CA ASP A 269 -25.43 5.96 3.61
C ASP A 269 -25.92 5.46 4.97
N GLU A 270 -26.62 6.28 5.75
CA GLU A 270 -27.07 5.92 7.10
C GLU A 270 -27.89 4.61 7.12
N THR A 271 -28.72 4.39 6.09
CA THR A 271 -29.56 3.19 5.96
C THR A 271 -28.71 1.95 5.72
N LEU A 272 -27.72 2.06 4.82
CA LEU A 272 -26.77 0.99 4.54
C LEU A 272 -25.84 0.73 5.72
N ALA A 273 -25.36 1.77 6.38
CA ALA A 273 -24.51 1.67 7.56
C ALA A 273 -25.24 0.97 8.71
N ALA A 274 -26.53 1.28 8.92
CA ALA A 274 -27.36 0.60 9.93
C ALA A 274 -27.55 -0.89 9.61
N SER A 275 -27.57 -1.26 8.33
CA SER A 275 -27.75 -2.64 7.87
C SER A 275 -26.43 -3.37 7.58
N ALA A 276 -25.28 -2.69 7.61
CA ALA A 276 -23.98 -3.23 7.22
C ALA A 276 -23.59 -4.45 8.06
N SER A 277 -23.80 -4.40 9.37
CA SER A 277 -23.54 -5.54 10.27
C SER A 277 -24.42 -6.75 9.93
N ALA A 278 -25.71 -6.53 9.65
CA ALA A 278 -26.62 -7.62 9.26
C ALA A 278 -26.24 -8.22 7.90
N PHE A 279 -25.84 -7.39 6.94
CA PHE A 279 -25.32 -7.86 5.65
C PHE A 279 -24.04 -8.66 5.81
N LEU A 280 -23.11 -8.19 6.64
CA LEU A 280 -21.88 -8.90 6.96
C LEU A 280 -22.16 -10.27 7.59
N GLU A 281 -23.05 -10.34 8.58
CA GLU A 281 -23.45 -11.61 9.21
C GLU A 281 -24.06 -12.58 8.19
N MET A 282 -24.94 -12.11 7.30
CA MET A 282 -25.51 -12.95 6.24
C MET A 282 -24.46 -13.43 5.23
N LEU A 283 -23.58 -12.54 4.79
CA LEU A 283 -22.50 -12.87 3.86
C LEU A 283 -21.54 -13.88 4.50
N GLU A 284 -21.20 -13.73 5.77
CA GLU A 284 -20.34 -14.64 6.52
C GLU A 284 -21.02 -15.98 6.83
N ALA A 285 -22.34 -16.01 7.07
CA ALA A 285 -23.07 -17.26 7.25
C ALA A 285 -23.17 -18.07 5.94
N ARG A 286 -23.39 -17.38 4.81
CA ARG A 286 -23.56 -17.99 3.49
C ARG A 286 -22.22 -18.33 2.83
N PHE A 287 -21.23 -17.47 3.03
CA PHE A 287 -19.87 -17.61 2.52
C PHE A 287 -18.90 -17.47 3.68
N PRO A 288 -18.88 -18.44 4.62
CA PRO A 288 -17.96 -18.43 5.74
C PRO A 288 -16.56 -18.21 5.19
N MET A 289 -15.88 -17.22 5.78
CA MET A 289 -14.47 -17.02 5.51
C MET A 289 -13.83 -18.38 5.68
N VAL A 290 -13.29 -18.93 4.59
CA VAL A 290 -12.52 -20.15 4.70
C VAL A 290 -11.38 -19.79 5.62
N PRO A 291 -11.27 -20.41 6.81
CA PRO A 291 -10.31 -19.98 7.80
C PRO A 291 -8.92 -19.93 7.14
N GLN A 292 -8.27 -18.78 7.23
CA GLN A 292 -7.00 -18.57 6.56
C GLN A 292 -5.89 -19.22 7.38
N GLY A 293 -5.05 -20.00 6.68
CA GLY A 293 -3.96 -20.76 7.28
C GLY A 293 -4.34 -22.19 7.64
N ASP A 294 -3.31 -23.01 7.85
CA ASP A 294 -3.46 -24.45 8.03
C ASP A 294 -4.06 -24.81 9.38
N ALA A 295 -3.69 -24.07 10.43
CA ALA A 295 -4.23 -24.24 11.78
C ALA A 295 -5.76 -24.14 11.80
N ALA A 296 -6.30 -23.22 11.01
CA ALA A 296 -7.71 -22.93 10.99
C ALA A 296 -8.47 -23.84 10.00
N ALA A 297 -7.79 -24.37 8.98
CA ALA A 297 -8.35 -25.41 8.12
C ALA A 297 -8.46 -26.77 8.84
N GLU A 298 -7.57 -27.06 9.79
CA GLU A 298 -7.62 -28.28 10.59
C GLU A 298 -8.83 -28.34 11.55
N THR A 299 -9.41 -27.19 11.94
CA THR A 299 -10.58 -27.12 12.82
C THR A 299 -11.92 -27.13 12.08
N LEU A 300 -11.90 -27.12 10.75
CA LEU A 300 -13.11 -27.19 9.93
C LEU A 300 -13.87 -28.51 10.14
N GLU A 301 -15.19 -28.45 9.91
CA GLU A 301 -16.01 -29.65 9.80
C GLU A 301 -15.55 -30.47 8.59
N VAL A 302 -15.48 -31.79 8.76
CA VAL A 302 -14.97 -32.73 7.77
C VAL A 302 -16.00 -33.79 7.41
N SER A 303 -15.85 -34.40 6.24
CA SER A 303 -16.54 -35.64 5.88
C SER A 303 -15.61 -36.82 6.15
N ALA A 304 -16.04 -37.79 6.98
CA ALA A 304 -15.22 -38.96 7.27
C ALA A 304 -14.85 -39.75 6.00
N ASP A 305 -15.80 -39.88 5.07
CA ASP A 305 -15.59 -40.61 3.80
C ASP A 305 -14.56 -39.90 2.90
N GLU A 306 -14.62 -38.57 2.79
CA GLU A 306 -13.64 -37.79 2.00
C GLU A 306 -12.25 -37.85 2.64
N VAL A 307 -12.16 -37.82 3.97
CA VAL A 307 -10.87 -37.95 4.67
C VAL A 307 -10.20 -39.29 4.33
N GLU A 308 -10.96 -40.39 4.33
CA GLU A 308 -10.41 -41.71 3.94
C GLU A 308 -10.03 -41.77 2.46
N GLU A 309 -10.81 -41.13 1.58
CA GLU A 309 -10.48 -41.01 0.16
C GLU A 309 -9.16 -40.28 -0.05
N PHE A 310 -8.99 -39.10 0.57
CA PHE A 310 -7.74 -38.33 0.50
C PHE A 310 -6.56 -39.07 1.12
N ARG A 311 -6.75 -39.82 2.21
CA ARG A 311 -5.70 -40.70 2.75
C ARG A 311 -5.31 -41.80 1.76
N GLY A 312 -6.29 -42.35 1.04
CA GLY A 312 -6.05 -43.28 -0.07
C GLY A 312 -5.24 -42.64 -1.19
N GLN A 313 -5.59 -41.40 -1.56
CA GLN A 313 -4.91 -40.61 -2.59
C GLN A 313 -3.44 -40.35 -2.23
N ILE A 314 -3.16 -39.94 -0.99
CA ILE A 314 -1.79 -39.73 -0.47
C ILE A 314 -0.96 -41.01 -0.59
N LYS A 315 -1.53 -42.18 -0.26
CA LYS A 315 -0.84 -43.48 -0.35
C LYS A 315 -0.52 -43.88 -1.79
N GLN A 316 -1.26 -43.36 -2.76
CA GLN A 316 -1.03 -43.58 -4.18
C GLN A 316 -0.11 -42.51 -4.79
N GLU A 317 0.48 -41.63 -3.97
CA GLU A 317 1.31 -40.50 -4.39
C GLU A 317 0.62 -39.54 -5.38
N ASN A 318 -0.71 -39.49 -5.31
CA ASN A 318 -1.51 -38.50 -6.03
C ASN A 318 -1.87 -37.38 -5.05
N TYR A 319 -1.33 -36.19 -5.28
CA TYR A 319 -1.42 -35.08 -4.34
C TYR A 319 -2.31 -33.93 -4.80
N GLU A 320 -2.94 -34.07 -5.97
CA GLU A 320 -3.74 -33.01 -6.56
C GLU A 320 -5.11 -32.91 -5.90
N VAL A 321 -5.51 -31.71 -5.51
CA VAL A 321 -6.89 -31.41 -5.12
C VAL A 321 -7.35 -30.23 -5.94
N ALA A 322 -8.15 -30.47 -6.98
CA ALA A 322 -8.57 -29.42 -7.90
C ALA A 322 -9.48 -28.39 -7.22
N ASP A 323 -9.39 -27.12 -7.67
CA ASP A 323 -10.24 -26.04 -7.15
C ASP A 323 -11.73 -26.27 -7.34
N SER A 324 -12.13 -27.10 -8.31
CA SER A 324 -13.53 -27.50 -8.54
C SER A 324 -14.16 -28.27 -7.37
N HIS A 325 -13.33 -28.80 -6.45
CA HIS A 325 -13.76 -29.48 -5.23
C HIS A 325 -13.79 -28.57 -4.00
N ALA A 326 -13.58 -27.25 -4.14
CA ALA A 326 -13.37 -26.31 -3.04
C ALA A 326 -14.65 -25.90 -2.25
N THR A 327 -15.42 -26.87 -1.74
CA THR A 327 -16.32 -26.57 -0.61
C THR A 327 -15.49 -26.44 0.68
N VAL A 328 -15.98 -25.64 1.64
CA VAL A 328 -15.30 -25.48 2.95
C VAL A 328 -15.09 -26.85 3.63
N LYS A 329 -16.06 -27.75 3.47
CA LYS A 329 -15.99 -29.12 3.98
C LYS A 329 -14.89 -29.95 3.31
N THR A 330 -14.79 -29.91 1.99
CA THR A 330 -13.74 -30.66 1.26
C THR A 330 -12.34 -30.16 1.60
N ARG A 331 -12.15 -28.84 1.74
CA ARG A 331 -10.87 -28.28 2.24
C ARG A 331 -10.55 -28.80 3.64
N GLY A 332 -11.53 -28.84 4.54
CA GLY A 332 -11.36 -29.41 5.88
C GLY A 332 -10.97 -30.89 5.84
N SER A 333 -11.67 -31.69 5.03
CA SER A 333 -11.39 -33.13 4.84
C SER A 333 -9.98 -33.37 4.29
N ALA A 334 -9.59 -32.64 3.24
CA ALA A 334 -8.27 -32.73 2.63
C ALA A 334 -7.16 -32.30 3.61
N GLN A 335 -7.35 -31.17 4.30
CA GLN A 335 -6.42 -30.69 5.33
C GLN A 335 -6.25 -31.72 6.44
N ARG A 336 -7.34 -32.38 6.87
CA ARG A 336 -7.27 -33.39 7.93
C ARG A 336 -6.39 -34.59 7.52
N ALA A 337 -6.57 -35.08 6.29
CA ALA A 337 -5.76 -36.17 5.75
C ALA A 337 -4.28 -35.79 5.60
N PHE A 338 -4.01 -34.61 5.03
CA PHE A 338 -2.66 -34.06 4.91
C PHE A 338 -2.00 -33.86 6.28
N ALA A 339 -2.71 -33.23 7.22
CA ALA A 339 -2.17 -32.89 8.52
C ALA A 339 -1.80 -34.12 9.34
N GLU A 340 -2.59 -35.18 9.26
CA GLU A 340 -2.26 -36.45 9.90
C GLU A 340 -1.01 -37.10 9.30
N ALA A 341 -0.86 -37.07 7.97
CA ALA A 341 0.33 -37.59 7.29
C ALA A 341 1.59 -36.82 7.73
N VAL A 342 1.54 -35.49 7.71
CA VAL A 342 2.65 -34.63 8.15
C VAL A 342 2.96 -34.84 9.63
N LYS A 343 1.98 -34.72 10.53
CA LYS A 343 2.20 -34.87 11.97
C LYS A 343 2.73 -36.26 12.31
N THR A 344 2.28 -37.31 11.63
CA THR A 344 2.82 -38.67 11.79
C THR A 344 4.29 -38.74 11.35
N ASN A 345 4.67 -38.11 10.24
CA ASN A 345 6.06 -38.07 9.76
C ASN A 345 7.02 -37.43 10.78
N TYR A 346 6.54 -36.46 11.55
CA TYR A 346 7.28 -35.81 12.63
C TYR A 346 7.06 -36.45 14.02
N GLY A 347 6.32 -37.57 14.11
CA GLY A 347 6.04 -38.24 15.38
C GLY A 347 5.19 -37.42 16.35
N PHE A 348 4.29 -36.58 15.83
CA PHE A 348 3.47 -35.62 16.58
C PHE A 348 4.32 -34.68 17.45
N LYS A 349 5.41 -34.17 16.87
CA LYS A 349 6.32 -33.23 17.50
C LYS A 349 6.57 -32.04 16.59
N CYS A 350 6.55 -30.82 17.14
CA CYS A 350 6.95 -29.62 16.41
C CYS A 350 8.43 -29.75 16.01
N ALA A 351 8.71 -29.54 14.72
CA ALA A 351 10.02 -29.66 14.12
C ALA A 351 11.05 -28.64 14.65
N LEU A 352 10.58 -27.57 15.30
CA LEU A 352 11.45 -26.50 15.80
C LEU A 352 11.45 -26.38 17.32
N THR A 353 10.27 -26.33 17.94
CA THR A 353 10.14 -26.14 19.39
C THR A 353 10.20 -27.45 20.17
N GLY A 354 9.99 -28.59 19.50
CA GLY A 354 9.91 -29.89 20.16
C GLY A 354 8.63 -30.11 20.99
N ILE A 355 7.63 -29.23 20.91
CA ILE A 355 6.32 -29.41 21.56
C ILE A 355 5.68 -30.70 21.03
N GLU A 356 5.13 -31.53 21.93
CA GLU A 356 4.48 -32.81 21.59
C GLU A 356 2.96 -32.79 21.89
N ASN A 357 2.45 -31.73 22.53
CA ASN A 357 1.02 -31.59 22.78
C ASN A 357 0.29 -31.27 21.46
N LYS A 358 -0.57 -32.19 21.02
CA LYS A 358 -1.28 -32.15 19.73
C LYS A 358 -2.12 -30.91 19.53
N ASP A 359 -2.67 -30.32 20.59
CA ASP A 359 -3.51 -29.11 20.52
C ASP A 359 -2.71 -27.88 20.08
N PHE A 360 -1.39 -27.92 20.19
CA PHE A 360 -0.48 -26.85 19.79
C PHE A 360 0.19 -27.10 18.44
N LEU A 361 -0.10 -28.22 17.77
CA LEU A 361 0.56 -28.61 16.53
C LEU A 361 -0.29 -28.29 15.32
N VAL A 362 0.37 -27.80 14.28
CA VAL A 362 -0.19 -27.49 12.97
C VAL A 362 0.66 -28.16 11.90
N ALA A 363 0.03 -28.75 10.90
CA ALA A 363 0.72 -29.17 9.69
C ALA A 363 0.73 -27.99 8.70
N SER A 364 1.82 -27.24 8.72
CA SER A 364 2.00 -26.03 7.91
C SER A 364 2.48 -26.38 6.50
N HIS A 365 1.81 -25.85 5.49
CA HIS A 365 2.21 -25.95 4.09
C HIS A 365 3.41 -25.05 3.81
N ILE A 366 4.41 -25.60 3.13
CA ILE A 366 5.58 -24.84 2.65
C ILE A 366 5.13 -23.94 1.49
N VAL A 367 4.67 -24.53 0.39
CA VAL A 367 3.97 -23.82 -0.68
C VAL A 367 2.50 -23.73 -0.30
N PRO A 368 1.93 -22.52 -0.12
CA PRO A 368 0.57 -22.37 0.37
C PRO A 368 -0.45 -23.11 -0.49
N TRP A 369 -1.49 -23.65 0.16
CA TRP A 369 -2.61 -24.37 -0.48
C TRP A 369 -3.16 -23.67 -1.74
N SER A 370 -3.25 -22.34 -1.71
CA SER A 370 -3.81 -21.53 -2.80
C SER A 370 -2.90 -21.38 -4.03
N VAL A 371 -1.63 -21.75 -3.93
CA VAL A 371 -0.63 -21.49 -4.98
C VAL A 371 -0.53 -22.63 -5.99
N ASP A 372 -0.66 -23.88 -5.54
CA ASP A 372 -0.40 -25.03 -6.38
C ASP A 372 -1.28 -26.21 -6.00
N GLN A 373 -2.28 -26.50 -6.83
CA GLN A 373 -3.24 -27.56 -6.57
C GLN A 373 -2.63 -28.96 -6.64
N SER A 374 -1.51 -29.14 -7.37
CA SER A 374 -0.91 -30.46 -7.64
C SER A 374 -0.18 -31.07 -6.45
N ILE A 375 0.13 -30.26 -5.42
CA ILE A 375 0.96 -30.65 -4.27
C ILE A 375 0.26 -30.43 -2.92
N ARG A 376 -1.07 -30.26 -2.94
CA ARG A 376 -1.90 -29.95 -1.77
C ARG A 376 -1.92 -31.05 -0.72
N LEU A 377 -1.77 -32.31 -1.13
CA LEU A 377 -1.71 -33.44 -0.21
C LEU A 377 -0.30 -34.03 -0.07
N ASP A 378 0.72 -33.45 -0.72
CA ASP A 378 2.09 -33.97 -0.68
C ASP A 378 2.68 -33.74 0.71
N PRO A 379 2.94 -34.78 1.53
CA PRO A 379 3.49 -34.59 2.86
C PRO A 379 4.87 -33.91 2.86
N SER A 380 5.59 -33.96 1.73
CA SER A 380 6.86 -33.24 1.51
C SER A 380 6.67 -31.73 1.34
N ASN A 381 5.42 -31.28 1.15
CA ASN A 381 5.00 -29.88 1.21
C ASN A 381 4.59 -29.46 2.62
N GLY A 382 4.81 -30.30 3.65
CA GLY A 382 4.35 -30.05 5.01
C GLY A 382 5.46 -30.04 6.06
N ILE A 383 5.34 -29.14 7.04
CA ILE A 383 6.17 -29.10 8.24
C ILE A 383 5.26 -29.09 9.48
N CYS A 384 5.53 -29.98 10.44
CA CYS A 384 4.83 -29.96 11.72
C CYS A 384 5.38 -28.83 12.61
N LEU A 385 4.61 -27.78 12.83
CA LEU A 385 5.01 -26.59 13.58
C LEU A 385 4.10 -26.37 14.79
N SER A 386 4.55 -25.57 15.76
CA SER A 386 3.70 -25.07 16.82
C SER A 386 2.93 -23.82 16.35
N LEU A 387 1.78 -23.52 16.94
CA LEU A 387 0.92 -22.38 16.53
C LEU A 387 1.68 -21.06 16.33
N LEU A 388 2.60 -20.71 17.24
CA LEU A 388 3.40 -19.48 17.11
C LEU A 388 4.37 -19.54 15.93
N VAL A 389 5.05 -20.68 15.77
CA VAL A 389 6.06 -20.87 14.72
C VAL A 389 5.41 -21.00 13.35
N ASP A 390 4.27 -21.68 13.26
CA ASP A 390 3.41 -21.73 12.08
C ASP A 390 3.05 -20.31 11.64
N ARG A 391 2.52 -19.48 12.56
CA ARG A 391 2.18 -18.10 12.24
C ARG A 391 3.37 -17.26 11.79
N ALA A 392 4.53 -17.42 12.43
CA ALA A 392 5.75 -16.74 12.06
C ALA A 392 6.25 -17.17 10.67
N PHE A 393 6.16 -18.47 10.36
CA PHE A 393 6.51 -19.05 9.07
C PHE A 393 5.55 -18.57 7.98
N GLU A 394 4.24 -18.71 8.19
CA GLU A 394 3.17 -18.28 7.29
C GLU A 394 3.26 -16.80 6.89
N LYS A 395 3.66 -15.94 7.84
CA LYS A 395 3.80 -14.50 7.62
C LYS A 395 5.20 -14.07 7.20
N GLY A 396 6.14 -15.00 7.08
CA GLY A 396 7.50 -14.73 6.61
C GLY A 396 8.39 -14.03 7.63
N TYR A 397 8.06 -14.06 8.92
CA TYR A 397 9.01 -13.69 9.98
C TYR A 397 10.09 -14.74 10.14
N LEU A 398 9.80 -15.99 9.74
CA LEU A 398 10.69 -17.13 9.84
C LEU A 398 10.73 -17.85 8.50
N MET A 399 11.94 -18.14 8.02
CA MET A 399 12.20 -18.88 6.79
C MET A 399 13.04 -20.12 7.07
N VAL A 400 12.82 -21.17 6.29
CA VAL A 400 13.64 -22.38 6.28
C VAL A 400 14.55 -22.30 5.04
N LEU A 401 15.85 -22.39 5.24
CA LEU A 401 16.87 -22.36 4.20
C LEU A 401 17.07 -23.75 3.57
N ASP A 402 17.90 -23.81 2.53
CA ASP A 402 18.16 -25.02 1.73
C ASP A 402 18.81 -26.16 2.52
N ASP A 403 19.54 -25.81 3.57
CA ASP A 403 20.18 -26.73 4.51
C ASP A 403 19.30 -27.01 5.75
N PHE A 404 18.02 -26.64 5.71
CA PHE A 404 17.07 -26.68 6.82
C PHE A 404 17.40 -25.76 8.00
N THR A 405 18.36 -24.85 7.86
CA THR A 405 18.63 -23.82 8.86
C THR A 405 17.50 -22.78 8.84
N ILE A 406 17.11 -22.33 10.01
CA ILE A 406 16.10 -21.28 10.19
C ILE A 406 16.75 -19.90 10.09
N SER A 407 16.10 -18.98 9.39
CA SER A 407 16.46 -17.57 9.35
C SER A 407 15.26 -16.74 9.79
N VAL A 408 15.46 -15.89 10.79
CA VAL A 408 14.44 -14.94 11.25
C VAL A 408 14.66 -13.58 10.59
N ASP A 409 13.59 -12.99 10.06
CA ASP A 409 13.61 -11.63 9.53
C ASP A 409 13.45 -10.61 10.65
N TRP A 410 14.57 -10.17 11.21
CA TRP A 410 14.60 -9.17 12.27
C TRP A 410 14.14 -7.78 11.81
N GLY A 411 14.17 -7.48 10.51
CA GLY A 411 13.61 -6.24 9.96
C GLY A 411 12.10 -6.24 10.07
N LYS A 412 11.47 -7.36 9.70
CA LYS A 412 10.02 -7.56 9.81
C LYS A 412 9.52 -7.64 11.25
N VAL A 413 10.31 -8.22 12.17
CA VAL A 413 10.00 -8.22 13.62
C VAL A 413 10.01 -6.79 14.19
N GLY A 414 10.85 -5.90 13.66
CA GLY A 414 10.90 -4.49 14.08
C GLY A 414 11.25 -4.31 15.56
N SER A 415 10.56 -3.39 16.22
CA SER A 415 10.79 -3.03 17.63
C SER A 415 9.96 -3.82 18.65
N ASP A 416 9.25 -4.88 18.23
CA ASP A 416 8.46 -5.72 19.14
C ASP A 416 9.39 -6.63 19.97
N GLY A 417 9.74 -6.17 21.17
CA GLY A 417 10.61 -6.90 22.09
C GLY A 417 10.02 -8.24 22.57
N ALA A 418 8.69 -8.35 22.67
CA ALA A 418 8.05 -9.57 23.13
C ALA A 418 8.15 -10.67 22.06
N LEU A 419 7.78 -10.33 20.81
CA LEU A 419 7.93 -11.25 19.69
C LEU A 419 9.39 -11.62 19.45
N ARG A 420 10.29 -10.63 19.54
CA ARG A 420 11.73 -10.85 19.39
C ARG A 420 12.25 -11.90 20.37
N ASN A 421 11.88 -11.79 21.65
CA ASN A 421 12.30 -12.75 22.67
C ASN A 421 11.76 -14.17 22.41
N GLN A 422 10.58 -14.28 21.81
CA GLN A 422 9.98 -15.58 21.48
C GLN A 422 10.64 -16.23 20.25
N LEU A 423 11.08 -15.45 19.26
CA LEU A 423 11.69 -15.98 18.02
C LEU A 423 13.20 -16.15 18.11
N LEU A 424 13.87 -15.41 19.02
CA LEU A 424 15.33 -15.43 19.18
C LEU A 424 15.92 -16.84 19.35
N PRO A 425 15.30 -17.77 20.10
CA PRO A 425 15.85 -19.11 20.27
C PRO A 425 15.89 -19.95 18.99
N TYR A 426 15.18 -19.53 17.93
CA TYR A 426 15.04 -20.32 16.71
C TYR A 426 15.89 -19.83 15.55
N ASP A 427 16.40 -18.60 15.61
CA ASP A 427 17.27 -18.07 14.56
C ASP A 427 18.55 -18.91 14.48
N LYS A 428 18.89 -19.37 13.27
CA LYS A 428 20.03 -20.23 12.95
C LYS A 428 19.97 -21.63 13.56
N CYS A 429 18.84 -22.04 14.14
CA CYS A 429 18.63 -23.44 14.50
C CYS A 429 18.35 -24.28 13.26
N THR A 430 18.71 -25.55 13.29
CA THR A 430 18.36 -26.50 12.22
C THR A 430 17.00 -27.12 12.53
N LEU A 431 16.12 -27.14 11.53
CA LEU A 431 14.82 -27.80 11.62
C LEU A 431 15.02 -29.31 11.85
N ALA A 432 14.27 -29.90 12.78
CA ALA A 432 14.27 -31.35 12.96
C ALA A 432 13.71 -32.03 11.72
N VAL A 433 14.42 -33.04 11.24
CA VAL A 433 14.11 -33.73 9.99
C VAL A 433 13.06 -34.84 10.23
N PRO A 434 12.01 -34.98 9.40
CA PRO A 434 11.00 -36.02 9.57
C PRO A 434 11.55 -37.42 9.21
N LYS A 435 10.84 -38.47 9.63
CA LYS A 435 11.23 -39.87 9.36
C LYS A 435 11.15 -40.26 7.88
N GLY A 436 10.35 -39.54 7.09
CA GLY A 436 10.13 -39.72 5.66
C GLY A 436 9.45 -38.48 5.07
N ASN A 437 9.35 -38.40 3.74
CA ASN A 437 8.80 -37.24 3.00
C ASN A 437 9.43 -35.92 3.45
N LEU A 438 10.74 -35.80 3.24
CA LEU A 438 11.51 -34.61 3.60
C LEU A 438 10.93 -33.37 2.89
N PRO A 439 10.91 -32.19 3.54
CA PRO A 439 10.58 -30.95 2.86
C PRO A 439 11.42 -30.80 1.60
N LYS A 440 10.76 -30.73 0.42
CA LYS A 440 11.51 -30.66 -0.84
C LYS A 440 12.15 -29.28 -0.99
N LEU A 441 13.36 -29.30 -1.55
CA LEU A 441 14.17 -28.10 -1.74
C LEU A 441 13.47 -27.06 -2.63
N ASP A 442 12.82 -27.52 -3.70
CA ASP A 442 12.07 -26.66 -4.62
C ASP A 442 10.90 -25.96 -3.91
N TYR A 443 10.19 -26.64 -3.01
CA TYR A 443 9.10 -26.04 -2.22
C TYR A 443 9.63 -24.96 -1.28
N LEU A 444 10.75 -25.22 -0.59
CA LEU A 444 11.41 -24.23 0.28
C LEU A 444 11.86 -22.99 -0.51
N GLN A 445 12.43 -23.19 -1.69
CA GLN A 445 12.83 -22.11 -2.60
C GLN A 445 11.63 -21.29 -3.07
N ARG A 446 10.55 -21.96 -3.49
CA ARG A 446 9.27 -21.30 -3.86
C ARG A 446 8.71 -20.48 -2.71
N ARG A 447 8.72 -21.01 -1.49
CA ARG A 447 8.26 -20.31 -0.29
C ARG A 447 9.03 -19.02 -0.04
N ARG A 448 10.36 -19.04 -0.14
CA ARG A 448 11.17 -17.84 0.05
C ARG A 448 10.90 -16.81 -1.04
N ALA A 449 10.80 -17.23 -2.30
CA ALA A 449 10.45 -16.34 -3.42
C ALA A 449 9.07 -15.66 -3.22
N LEU A 450 8.06 -16.40 -2.75
CA LEU A 450 6.74 -15.84 -2.43
C LEU A 450 6.78 -14.81 -1.29
N THR A 451 7.71 -14.96 -0.35
CA THR A 451 7.80 -14.09 0.83
C THR A 451 8.51 -12.77 0.49
N THR A 452 9.49 -12.78 -0.41
CA THR A 452 10.24 -11.60 -0.88
C THR A 452 9.42 -10.72 -1.84
N LEU A 453 8.34 -11.23 -2.43
CA LEU A 453 7.44 -10.47 -3.31
C LEU A 453 6.33 -9.68 -2.56
N ILE A 454 6.27 -9.81 -1.24
CA ILE A 454 5.25 -9.18 -0.37
C ILE A 454 5.84 -7.95 0.37
N GLU A 455 7.09 -7.59 0.10
CA GLU A 455 7.75 -6.34 0.53
C GLU A 455 7.77 -5.31 -0.61
#